data_AF-A0A9P5R292-F1
#
_entry.id   AF-A0A9P5R292-F1
#
_cell.length_a   1.000
_cell.length_b   1.000
_cell.length_c   1.000
_cell.angle_alpha   90.00
_cell.angle_beta   90.00
_cell.angle_gamma   90.00
#
_symmetry.space_group_name_H-M   'P 1'
#
loop_
_entity.id
_entity.type
_entity.pdbx_description
1 polymer ?
#
loop_
_entity_poly.entity_id
_entity_poly.type
_entity_poly.pdbx_seq_one_letter_code
_entity_poly.pdbx_strand_id
1 'polypeptide(L)'
;VVLALGDYTRCGSGARATIAKNAGAAGLLTATTPVGMTNIGGIPGFAMASIENAAGEAVLAAYKKNPANVITWSKTPSDVMVEGGGTVSDFSSYGLDGDLRSKPDIGGPGGNILSTYPLANGGYAVLSGTSMSSPYVAGSQALFYQGKKNGPRGLETRKIFKNTATLTKLWKGKNLVSAAKQGAGLINVMNALSTTATLTPDHIDLLDTVNFRKTHKITIKNFGKKTETYTLSHTPADALNSYYDGKGYPNPAIKFEEDFATVAFSQNKVKIPAGKSATITLNFAEPKDGDAKQFPIYSGYVIATPSTEGSPAVHIPYTGLKGDVSQVPMMDVQRGFPKLSQIVGSSIVPVPEGKTWDFKKETAVILYRLGSHSPDFSARVYDATNTFKGYLSTSQGPAYGFSGRQKNIKDGQIVQAGYVWDGEVFPSKNSTAPVALASGTYSVVVAAQKKFTKGAYPADFEVYTFPNVKW
;
A
#
# COMPACT_ATOMS: atom_id res chain seq x y z
N VAL A 1 -35.10 1.57 -12.02
CA VAL A 1 -33.68 1.58 -11.60
C VAL A 1 -33.25 0.14 -11.40
N VAL A 2 -32.04 -0.23 -11.80
CA VAL A 2 -31.46 -1.56 -11.55
C VAL A 2 -30.54 -1.47 -10.34
N LEU A 3 -30.58 -2.47 -9.46
CA LEU A 3 -29.62 -2.64 -8.38
C LEU A 3 -28.55 -3.65 -8.81
N ALA A 4 -27.28 -3.21 -8.81
CA ALA A 4 -26.13 -4.07 -9.02
C ALA A 4 -25.53 -4.51 -7.68
N LEU A 5 -25.63 -5.82 -7.41
CA LEU A 5 -25.11 -6.53 -6.25
C LEU A 5 -24.05 -7.57 -6.65
N GLY A 6 -23.02 -7.81 -5.84
CA GLY A 6 -22.09 -8.94 -6.00
C GLY A 6 -20.62 -8.57 -6.29
N ASP A 7 -19.92 -9.36 -7.10
CA ASP A 7 -18.49 -9.14 -7.40
C ASP A 7 -18.28 -7.87 -8.23
N TYR A 8 -17.64 -6.84 -7.64
CA TYR A 8 -17.32 -5.55 -8.29
C TYR A 8 -15.89 -5.48 -8.84
N THR A 9 -15.10 -6.55 -8.72
CA THR A 9 -13.72 -6.60 -9.22
C THR A 9 -13.64 -6.78 -10.74
N ARG A 10 -14.78 -7.07 -11.36
CA ARG A 10 -14.95 -7.27 -12.81
C ARG A 10 -15.90 -6.24 -13.36
N CYS A 11 -15.62 -5.75 -14.57
CA CYS A 11 -16.47 -4.81 -15.28
C CYS A 11 -16.82 -3.56 -14.43
N GLY A 12 -15.99 -2.51 -14.52
CA GLY A 12 -16.22 -1.24 -13.84
C GLY A 12 -17.63 -0.65 -14.01
N SER A 13 -17.99 0.30 -13.14
CA SER A 13 -19.35 0.86 -13.05
C SER A 13 -19.89 1.43 -14.37
N GLY A 14 -19.03 2.01 -15.20
CA GLY A 14 -19.42 2.55 -16.51
C GLY A 14 -19.92 1.46 -17.48
N ALA A 15 -19.22 0.33 -17.58
CA ALA A 15 -19.62 -0.77 -18.46
C ALA A 15 -20.97 -1.38 -18.01
N ARG A 16 -21.16 -1.54 -16.68
CA ARG A 16 -22.44 -2.00 -16.11
C ARG A 16 -23.57 -1.03 -16.41
N ALA A 17 -23.30 0.26 -16.29
CA ALA A 17 -24.26 1.31 -16.62
C ALA A 17 -24.64 1.29 -18.10
N THR A 18 -23.70 1.10 -19.01
CA THR A 18 -24.00 0.97 -20.45
C THR A 18 -24.91 -0.23 -20.72
N ILE A 19 -24.64 -1.38 -20.11
CA ILE A 19 -25.49 -2.58 -20.24
C ILE A 19 -26.90 -2.29 -19.69
N ALA A 20 -27.00 -1.72 -18.48
CA ALA A 20 -28.29 -1.39 -17.88
C ALA A 20 -29.09 -0.37 -18.71
N LYS A 21 -28.41 0.65 -19.24
CA LYS A 21 -29.01 1.66 -20.13
C LYS A 21 -29.54 1.03 -21.41
N ASN A 22 -28.75 0.17 -22.06
CA ASN A 22 -29.15 -0.52 -23.29
C ASN A 22 -30.32 -1.50 -23.05
N ALA A 23 -30.46 -2.03 -21.83
CA ALA A 23 -31.60 -2.84 -21.42
C ALA A 23 -32.84 -2.01 -21.01
N GLY A 24 -32.81 -0.69 -21.14
CA GLY A 24 -33.95 0.20 -20.85
C GLY A 24 -34.10 0.60 -19.37
N ALA A 25 -33.08 0.40 -18.53
CA ALA A 25 -33.14 0.85 -17.14
C ALA A 25 -33.22 2.38 -17.06
N ALA A 26 -33.98 2.91 -16.10
CA ALA A 26 -34.00 4.36 -15.81
C ALA A 26 -32.75 4.87 -15.06
N GLY A 27 -31.91 3.97 -14.55
CA GLY A 27 -30.71 4.30 -13.77
C GLY A 27 -30.13 3.07 -13.07
N LEU A 28 -28.95 3.23 -12.48
CA LEU A 28 -28.20 2.16 -11.80
C LEU A 28 -27.82 2.55 -10.36
N LEU A 29 -28.23 1.71 -9.41
CA LEU A 29 -27.75 1.70 -8.04
C LEU A 29 -26.68 0.63 -7.89
N THR A 30 -25.49 1.00 -7.46
CA THR A 30 -24.39 0.06 -7.23
C THR A 30 -24.21 -0.09 -5.73
N ALA A 31 -24.49 -1.26 -5.15
CA ALA A 31 -24.00 -1.52 -3.80
C ALA A 31 -22.47 -1.61 -3.89
N THR A 32 -21.74 -1.09 -2.93
CA THR A 32 -20.28 -0.96 -3.04
C THR A 32 -19.64 -1.33 -1.73
N THR A 33 -18.46 -1.96 -1.85
CA THR A 33 -17.49 -2.34 -0.79
C THR A 33 -18.08 -3.07 0.42
N PRO A 34 -17.36 -4.01 1.05
CA PRO A 34 -17.85 -4.63 2.28
C PRO A 34 -18.11 -3.61 3.42
N VAL A 35 -17.42 -2.46 3.39
CA VAL A 35 -17.51 -1.39 4.40
C VAL A 35 -17.40 -0.04 3.69
N GLY A 36 -18.28 0.90 4.03
CA GLY A 36 -18.30 2.25 3.46
C GLY A 36 -18.82 2.34 2.03
N MET A 37 -18.48 3.44 1.36
CA MET A 37 -18.91 3.75 0.00
C MET A 37 -17.70 4.02 -0.90
N THR A 38 -17.77 3.55 -2.14
CA THR A 38 -16.79 3.91 -3.18
C THR A 38 -17.39 4.86 -4.20
N ASN A 39 -16.52 5.68 -4.78
CA ASN A 39 -16.83 6.43 -5.99
C ASN A 39 -17.07 5.47 -7.15
N ILE A 40 -18.03 5.83 -8.00
CA ILE A 40 -18.33 5.13 -9.24
C ILE A 40 -18.05 6.05 -10.43
N GLY A 41 -17.48 5.50 -11.50
CA GLY A 41 -17.43 6.18 -12.79
C GLY A 41 -18.82 6.21 -13.42
N GLY A 42 -19.29 7.41 -13.77
CA GLY A 42 -20.56 7.63 -14.46
C GLY A 42 -20.47 7.44 -15.99
N ILE A 43 -21.62 7.44 -16.66
CA ILE A 43 -21.72 7.58 -18.12
C ILE A 43 -22.64 8.76 -18.48
N PRO A 44 -22.46 9.41 -19.64
CA PRO A 44 -23.30 10.54 -20.04
C PRO A 44 -24.80 10.20 -20.10
N GLY A 45 -25.62 11.07 -19.50
CA GLY A 45 -27.09 11.01 -19.59
C GLY A 45 -27.72 9.78 -18.93
N PHE A 46 -27.12 9.23 -17.89
CA PHE A 46 -27.66 8.06 -17.16
C PHE A 46 -27.48 8.24 -15.65
N ALA A 47 -28.59 8.15 -14.91
CA ALA A 47 -28.56 8.34 -13.45
C ALA A 47 -27.86 7.16 -12.77
N MET A 48 -26.85 7.47 -11.94
CA MET A 48 -26.06 6.46 -11.24
C MET A 48 -25.79 6.91 -9.81
N ALA A 49 -25.85 5.98 -8.87
CA ALA A 49 -25.49 6.21 -7.47
C ALA A 49 -24.84 4.96 -6.86
N SER A 50 -23.97 5.15 -5.87
CA SER A 50 -23.47 4.08 -5.01
C SER A 50 -24.20 4.07 -3.67
N ILE A 51 -24.32 2.89 -3.07
CA ILE A 51 -24.81 2.65 -1.72
C ILE A 51 -23.89 1.65 -1.03
N GLU A 52 -23.95 1.57 0.30
CA GLU A 52 -23.23 0.55 1.06
C GLU A 52 -23.75 -0.86 0.73
N ASN A 53 -22.89 -1.88 0.85
CA ASN A 53 -23.30 -3.27 0.58
C ASN A 53 -24.49 -3.70 1.45
N ALA A 54 -24.50 -3.40 2.75
CA ALA A 54 -25.61 -3.72 3.65
C ALA A 54 -26.92 -3.04 3.23
N ALA A 55 -26.86 -1.79 2.76
CA ALA A 55 -28.03 -1.09 2.22
C ALA A 55 -28.56 -1.78 0.94
N GLY A 56 -27.66 -2.23 0.06
CA GLY A 56 -28.03 -3.00 -1.12
C GLY A 56 -28.70 -4.34 -0.79
N GLU A 57 -28.18 -5.07 0.20
CA GLU A 57 -28.79 -6.30 0.70
C GLU A 57 -30.19 -6.04 1.30
N ALA A 58 -30.36 -4.96 2.06
CA ALA A 58 -31.64 -4.56 2.62
C ALA A 58 -32.67 -4.20 1.52
N VAL A 59 -32.25 -3.48 0.47
CA VAL A 59 -33.10 -3.19 -0.70
C VAL A 59 -33.50 -4.48 -1.41
N LEU A 60 -32.56 -5.41 -1.61
CA LEU A 60 -32.87 -6.71 -2.22
C LEU A 60 -33.84 -7.53 -1.38
N ALA A 61 -33.66 -7.56 -0.05
CA ALA A 61 -34.54 -8.26 0.86
C ALA A 61 -35.97 -7.66 0.85
N ALA A 62 -36.08 -6.32 0.86
CA ALA A 62 -37.36 -5.63 0.77
C ALA A 62 -38.08 -5.93 -0.56
N TYR A 63 -37.34 -5.94 -1.68
CA TYR A 63 -37.90 -6.30 -2.99
C TYR A 63 -38.38 -7.76 -3.04
N LYS A 64 -37.59 -8.70 -2.52
CA LYS A 64 -37.96 -10.13 -2.46
C LYS A 64 -39.21 -10.37 -1.61
N LYS A 65 -39.39 -9.60 -0.54
CA LYS A 65 -40.58 -9.67 0.32
C LYS A 65 -41.84 -9.11 -0.36
N ASN A 66 -41.70 -8.00 -1.09
CA ASN A 66 -42.79 -7.40 -1.85
C ASN A 66 -42.24 -6.67 -3.10
N PRO A 67 -42.41 -7.24 -4.30
CA PRO A 67 -41.96 -6.62 -5.55
C PRO A 67 -42.64 -5.28 -5.88
N ALA A 68 -43.76 -4.95 -5.22
CA ALA A 68 -44.43 -3.66 -5.37
C ALA A 68 -43.78 -2.53 -4.54
N ASN A 69 -42.76 -2.83 -3.73
CA ASN A 69 -42.02 -1.80 -3.01
C ASN A 69 -41.33 -0.83 -3.98
N VAL A 70 -41.41 0.47 -3.66
CA VAL A 70 -40.83 1.55 -4.45
C VAL A 70 -39.66 2.21 -3.72
N ILE A 71 -38.64 2.64 -4.47
CA ILE A 71 -37.52 3.44 -3.95
C ILE A 71 -37.79 4.91 -4.28
N THR A 72 -37.77 5.77 -3.27
CA THR A 72 -37.96 7.22 -3.40
C THR A 72 -36.66 7.96 -3.13
N TRP A 73 -36.33 8.93 -3.98
CA TRP A 73 -35.13 9.76 -3.83
C TRP A 73 -35.47 11.08 -3.16
N SER A 74 -34.83 11.36 -2.01
CA SER A 74 -34.92 12.67 -1.37
C SER A 74 -34.18 13.73 -2.19
N LYS A 75 -34.77 14.93 -2.31
CA LYS A 75 -34.08 16.11 -2.85
C LYS A 75 -33.23 16.83 -1.79
N THR A 76 -33.45 16.50 -0.52
CA THR A 76 -32.73 17.10 0.61
C THR A 76 -31.59 16.17 1.02
N PRO A 77 -30.34 16.67 1.10
CA PRO A 77 -29.22 15.92 1.66
C PRO A 77 -29.49 15.50 3.10
N SER A 78 -28.97 14.35 3.50
CA SER A 78 -29.07 13.84 4.86
C SER A 78 -27.74 13.28 5.31
N ASP A 79 -27.40 13.49 6.58
CA ASP A 79 -26.25 12.86 7.19
C ASP A 79 -26.61 11.43 7.59
N VAL A 80 -25.76 10.48 7.21
CA VAL A 80 -25.92 9.07 7.54
C VAL A 80 -24.65 8.54 8.16
N MET A 81 -24.80 7.64 9.14
CA MET A 81 -23.67 6.90 9.67
C MET A 81 -23.18 5.92 8.61
N VAL A 82 -21.89 5.98 8.32
CA VAL A 82 -21.24 5.07 7.38
C VAL A 82 -20.77 3.84 8.16
N GLU A 83 -21.09 2.64 7.68
CA GLU A 83 -20.58 1.39 8.25
C GLU A 83 -19.04 1.41 8.22
N GLY A 84 -18.43 1.16 9.37
CA GLY A 84 -16.98 1.26 9.55
C GLY A 84 -16.41 2.67 9.58
N GLY A 85 -17.23 3.72 9.74
CA GLY A 85 -16.72 5.05 10.07
C GLY A 85 -15.71 5.02 11.23
N GLY A 86 -14.60 5.75 11.09
CA GLY A 86 -13.51 5.76 12.10
C GLY A 86 -12.50 4.61 11.98
N THR A 87 -12.66 3.68 11.03
CA THR A 87 -11.63 2.69 10.66
C THR A 87 -10.74 3.22 9.54
N VAL A 88 -9.61 2.55 9.31
CA VAL A 88 -8.79 2.78 8.12
C VAL A 88 -9.49 2.26 6.87
N SER A 89 -9.56 3.08 5.82
CA SER A 89 -10.19 2.71 4.55
C SER A 89 -9.51 1.50 3.89
N ASP A 90 -10.31 0.68 3.20
CA ASP A 90 -9.86 -0.52 2.50
C ASP A 90 -8.79 -0.22 1.42
N PHE A 91 -8.99 0.86 0.65
CA PHE A 91 -8.10 1.36 -0.40
C PHE A 91 -6.79 1.95 0.11
N SER A 92 -6.69 2.25 1.42
CA SER A 92 -5.48 2.84 1.99
C SER A 92 -4.30 1.89 1.80
N SER A 93 -3.21 2.42 1.23
CA SER A 93 -2.00 1.64 0.97
C SER A 93 -1.36 1.19 2.26
N TYR A 94 -0.91 -0.06 2.26
CA TYR A 94 -0.09 -0.62 3.32
C TYR A 94 1.39 -0.26 3.07
N GLY A 95 2.14 -0.09 4.14
CA GLY A 95 3.59 -0.29 4.12
C GLY A 95 3.96 -1.78 4.22
N LEU A 96 5.19 -2.10 4.58
CA LEU A 96 6.30 -1.17 4.79
C LEU A 96 6.81 -0.60 3.46
N ASP A 97 7.70 0.39 3.53
CA ASP A 97 8.41 0.78 2.31
C ASP A 97 9.41 -0.31 1.86
N GLY A 98 10.15 -0.02 0.80
CA GLY A 98 11.03 -1.02 0.23
C GLY A 98 12.20 -1.47 1.08
N ASP A 99 12.58 -0.63 2.03
CA ASP A 99 13.68 -0.82 2.96
C ASP A 99 13.16 -1.24 4.35
N LEU A 100 11.92 -1.77 4.41
CA LEU A 100 11.21 -2.13 5.63
C LEU A 100 11.08 -0.98 6.65
N ARG A 101 11.05 0.28 6.19
CA ARG A 101 10.77 1.42 7.05
C ARG A 101 9.28 1.61 7.24
N SER A 102 8.90 2.02 8.44
CA SER A 102 7.50 2.24 8.83
C SER A 102 6.80 3.26 7.93
N LYS A 103 5.75 2.79 7.23
CA LYS A 103 4.76 3.61 6.53
C LYS A 103 3.36 2.97 6.60
N PRO A 104 2.29 3.77 6.52
CA PRO A 104 2.26 5.24 6.53
C PRO A 104 2.67 5.81 7.91
N ASP A 105 2.86 7.13 8.00
CA ASP A 105 3.24 7.76 9.27
C ASP A 105 2.05 7.96 10.22
N ILE A 106 0.93 8.46 9.67
CA ILE A 106 -0.26 8.86 10.42
C ILE A 106 -1.47 8.80 9.49
N GLY A 107 -2.64 8.50 10.04
CA GLY A 107 -3.93 8.53 9.36
C GLY A 107 -4.65 9.87 9.52
N GLY A 108 -5.47 10.21 8.54
CA GLY A 108 -6.43 11.32 8.61
C GLY A 108 -7.73 10.95 7.88
N PRO A 109 -8.87 11.60 8.17
CA PRO A 109 -10.12 11.39 7.44
C PRO A 109 -9.94 11.57 5.94
N GLY A 110 -10.21 10.51 5.18
CA GLY A 110 -10.10 10.52 3.72
C GLY A 110 -11.16 9.69 3.00
N GLY A 111 -12.08 9.05 3.71
CA GLY A 111 -13.24 8.40 3.12
C GLY A 111 -14.46 9.31 3.20
N ASN A 112 -15.23 9.40 2.13
CA ASN A 112 -16.50 10.13 2.05
C ASN A 112 -16.37 11.61 2.45
N ILE A 113 -15.34 12.30 1.94
CA ILE A 113 -15.07 13.69 2.26
C ILE A 113 -15.84 14.59 1.31
N LEU A 114 -16.81 15.34 1.84
CA LEU A 114 -17.47 16.44 1.14
C LEU A 114 -16.49 17.61 1.01
N SER A 115 -16.22 18.04 -0.22
CA SER A 115 -15.36 19.19 -0.47
C SER A 115 -15.76 19.93 -1.75
N THR A 116 -15.13 21.08 -2.00
CA THR A 116 -15.34 21.86 -3.21
C THR A 116 -14.92 21.07 -4.45
N TYR A 117 -15.71 21.18 -5.51
CA TYR A 117 -15.46 20.47 -6.76
C TYR A 117 -15.61 21.43 -7.95
N PRO A 118 -14.67 21.41 -8.92
CA PRO A 118 -14.63 22.38 -10.00
C PRO A 118 -15.69 22.08 -11.07
N LEU A 119 -16.94 22.47 -10.81
CA LEU A 119 -18.03 22.51 -11.78
C LEU A 119 -18.14 23.91 -12.37
N ALA A 120 -18.69 24.03 -13.60
CA ALA A 120 -18.82 25.31 -14.31
C ALA A 120 -19.54 26.40 -13.48
N ASN A 121 -20.50 26.00 -12.62
CA ASN A 121 -21.25 26.90 -11.74
C ASN A 121 -20.82 26.80 -10.26
N GLY A 122 -19.64 26.24 -9.99
CA GLY A 122 -19.23 25.83 -8.65
C GLY A 122 -20.03 24.62 -8.13
N GLY A 123 -19.53 23.98 -7.08
CA GLY A 123 -20.23 22.87 -6.47
C GLY A 123 -19.40 22.09 -5.47
N TYR A 124 -20.00 21.02 -4.98
CA TYR A 124 -19.40 20.11 -4.02
C TYR A 124 -19.48 18.68 -4.54
N ALA A 125 -18.53 17.86 -4.11
CA ALA A 125 -18.56 16.42 -4.34
C ALA A 125 -18.08 15.70 -3.08
N VAL A 126 -18.56 14.47 -2.90
CA VAL A 126 -18.07 13.54 -1.89
C VAL A 126 -17.06 12.63 -2.56
N LEU A 127 -15.80 12.67 -2.10
CA LEU A 127 -14.73 11.85 -2.66
C LEU A 127 -14.00 11.08 -1.56
N SER A 128 -13.42 9.94 -1.96
CA SER A 128 -12.61 9.08 -1.09
C SER A 128 -11.20 8.94 -1.64
N GLY A 129 -10.20 9.02 -0.77
CA GLY A 129 -8.80 8.82 -1.11
C GLY A 129 -7.84 9.31 -0.02
N THR A 130 -6.63 8.76 0.00
CA THR A 130 -5.53 9.32 0.81
C THR A 130 -5.16 10.74 0.36
N SER A 131 -5.48 11.10 -0.90
CA SER A 131 -5.43 12.47 -1.41
C SER A 131 -6.36 13.44 -0.65
N MET A 132 -7.40 12.94 0.04
CA MET A 132 -8.28 13.73 0.91
C MET A 132 -7.80 13.70 2.37
N SER A 133 -7.21 12.59 2.82
CA SER A 133 -6.52 12.53 4.12
C SER A 133 -5.36 13.52 4.22
N SER A 134 -4.58 13.67 3.14
CA SER A 134 -3.39 14.54 3.11
C SER A 134 -3.69 16.02 3.44
N PRO A 135 -4.64 16.70 2.76
CA PRO A 135 -4.99 18.08 3.11
C PRO A 135 -5.62 18.20 4.50
N TYR A 136 -6.33 17.19 5.00
CA TYR A 136 -6.84 17.19 6.38
C TYR A 136 -5.68 17.22 7.40
N VAL A 137 -4.65 16.39 7.19
CA VAL A 137 -3.44 16.37 8.03
C VAL A 137 -2.69 17.70 7.93
N ALA A 138 -2.59 18.28 6.73
CA ALA A 138 -1.95 19.59 6.53
C ALA A 138 -2.69 20.72 7.29
N GLY A 139 -4.03 20.75 7.22
CA GLY A 139 -4.84 21.71 7.99
C GLY A 139 -4.72 21.50 9.50
N SER A 140 -4.70 20.25 9.96
CA SER A 140 -4.48 19.88 11.36
C SER A 140 -3.12 20.39 11.87
N GLN A 141 -2.08 20.28 11.04
CA GLN A 141 -0.76 20.80 11.34
C GLN A 141 -0.74 22.34 11.42
N ALA A 142 -1.46 23.02 10.53
CA ALA A 142 -1.59 24.48 10.58
C ALA A 142 -2.25 24.96 11.87
N LEU A 143 -3.33 24.29 12.32
CA LEU A 143 -3.99 24.57 13.60
C LEU A 143 -3.05 24.35 14.79
N PHE A 144 -2.27 23.27 14.78
CA PHE A 144 -1.27 23.03 15.80
C PHE A 144 -0.21 24.14 15.86
N TYR A 145 0.27 24.61 14.70
CA TYR A 145 1.21 25.73 14.63
C TYR A 145 0.65 27.04 15.17
N GLN A 146 -0.63 27.32 14.87
CA GLN A 146 -1.33 28.46 15.46
C GLN A 146 -1.41 28.35 16.98
N GLY A 147 -1.83 27.19 17.50
CA GLY A 147 -1.98 26.94 18.94
C GLY A 147 -0.66 26.98 19.72
N LYS A 148 0.46 26.54 19.12
CA LYS A 148 1.78 26.52 19.78
C LYS A 148 2.64 27.76 19.53
N LYS A 149 2.21 28.73 18.71
CA LYS A 149 2.99 29.93 18.33
C LYS A 149 4.45 29.55 17.98
N ASN A 150 5.46 30.02 18.71
CA ASN A 150 6.89 29.70 18.48
C ASN A 150 7.33 28.29 18.93
N GLY A 151 6.38 27.37 19.14
CA GLY A 151 6.63 26.00 19.56
C GLY A 151 7.17 25.07 18.45
N PRO A 152 7.08 23.74 18.64
CA PRO A 152 7.67 22.74 17.76
C PRO A 152 7.29 22.90 16.27
N ARG A 153 8.23 22.55 15.39
CA ARG A 153 8.09 22.57 13.92
C ARG A 153 8.72 21.35 13.27
N GLY A 154 8.36 21.08 12.01
CA GLY A 154 8.99 20.04 11.19
C GLY A 154 8.88 18.65 11.81
N LEU A 155 10.01 17.96 11.96
CA LEU A 155 10.05 16.59 12.49
C LEU A 155 9.54 16.48 13.93
N GLU A 156 9.72 17.52 14.76
CA GLU A 156 9.19 17.51 16.13
C GLU A 156 7.66 17.53 16.15
N THR A 157 7.03 18.25 15.22
CA THR A 157 5.57 18.25 15.07
C THR A 157 5.06 16.91 14.56
N ARG A 158 5.75 16.31 13.58
CA ARG A 158 5.45 14.95 13.13
C ARG A 158 5.51 13.96 14.29
N LYS A 159 6.56 14.04 15.12
CA LYS A 159 6.73 13.20 16.31
C LYS A 159 5.60 13.40 17.32
N ILE A 160 5.24 14.64 17.64
CA ILE A 160 4.13 14.92 18.56
C ILE A 160 2.83 14.31 18.04
N PHE A 161 2.48 14.55 16.78
CA PHE A 161 1.27 13.98 16.19
C PHE A 161 1.27 12.45 16.18
N LYS A 162 2.41 11.81 15.87
CA LYS A 162 2.54 10.36 15.95
C LYS A 162 2.39 9.87 17.39
N ASN A 163 3.01 10.55 18.35
CA ASN A 163 2.93 10.18 19.76
C ASN A 163 1.52 10.30 20.33
N THR A 164 0.70 11.22 19.82
CA THR A 164 -0.60 11.55 20.41
C THR A 164 -1.80 11.14 19.55
N ALA A 165 -1.56 10.40 18.47
CA ALA A 165 -2.61 9.92 17.57
C ALA A 165 -3.59 8.99 18.29
N THR A 166 -4.81 8.87 17.77
CA THR A 166 -5.81 7.94 18.29
C THR A 166 -5.65 6.60 17.59
N LEU A 167 -5.34 5.55 18.34
CA LEU A 167 -5.27 4.18 17.83
C LEU A 167 -6.68 3.64 17.57
N THR A 168 -6.87 2.97 16.43
CA THR A 168 -8.17 2.38 16.05
C THR A 168 -8.07 0.88 15.82
N LYS A 169 -9.24 0.23 15.78
CA LYS A 169 -9.43 -1.16 15.36
C LYS A 169 -10.09 -1.18 14.00
N LEU A 170 -9.94 -2.29 13.27
CA LEU A 170 -10.79 -2.50 12.09
C LEU A 170 -12.26 -2.55 12.53
N TRP A 171 -13.17 -2.18 11.62
CA TRP A 171 -14.60 -2.37 11.84
C TRP A 171 -14.89 -3.83 12.21
N LYS A 172 -15.54 -4.06 13.37
CA LYS A 172 -15.77 -5.40 13.96
C LYS A 172 -14.50 -6.22 14.23
N GLY A 173 -13.32 -5.61 14.16
CA GLY A 173 -12.02 -6.23 14.44
C GLY A 173 -11.74 -6.33 15.95
N LYS A 174 -11.00 -7.37 16.34
CA LYS A 174 -10.64 -7.60 17.75
C LYS A 174 -9.42 -6.78 18.19
N ASN A 175 -8.38 -6.74 17.35
CA ASN A 175 -7.11 -6.10 17.66
C ASN A 175 -7.02 -4.70 17.07
N LEU A 176 -5.95 -3.98 17.45
CA LEU A 176 -5.60 -2.72 16.78
C LEU A 176 -5.20 -2.99 15.33
N VAL A 177 -5.52 -2.04 14.44
CA VAL A 177 -5.07 -2.09 13.05
C VAL A 177 -3.54 -2.13 13.02
N SER A 178 -2.97 -2.97 12.16
CA SER A 178 -1.52 -3.00 11.93
C SER A 178 -0.93 -1.60 11.74
N ALA A 179 0.21 -1.32 12.35
CA ALA A 179 0.93 -0.07 12.13
C ALA A 179 1.39 0.10 10.67
N ALA A 180 1.55 -1.02 9.94
CA ALA A 180 1.78 -0.99 8.48
C ALA A 180 0.56 -0.47 7.68
N LYS A 181 -0.61 -0.29 8.30
CA LYS A 181 -1.80 0.30 7.66
C LYS A 181 -2.22 1.62 8.29
N GLN A 182 -2.29 1.72 9.62
CA GLN A 182 -2.72 2.97 10.29
C GLN A 182 -1.56 3.91 10.65
N GLY A 183 -0.31 3.46 10.51
CA GLY A 183 0.85 4.18 11.03
C GLY A 183 0.78 4.32 12.55
N ALA A 184 1.03 5.53 13.03
CA ALA A 184 0.87 5.86 14.44
C ALA A 184 -0.60 5.99 14.89
N GLY A 185 -1.58 5.94 13.97
CA GLY A 185 -3.01 6.10 14.26
C GLY A 185 -3.63 7.34 13.62
N LEU A 186 -4.87 7.64 13.97
CA LEU A 186 -5.63 8.79 13.48
C LEU A 186 -5.11 10.10 14.11
N ILE A 187 -4.83 11.11 13.30
CA ILE A 187 -4.36 12.41 13.78
C ILE A 187 -5.33 13.03 14.79
N ASN A 188 -4.79 13.57 15.88
CA ASN A 188 -5.57 14.21 16.94
C ASN A 188 -4.92 15.53 17.39
N VAL A 189 -5.48 16.65 16.92
CA VAL A 189 -4.97 17.99 17.20
C VAL A 189 -5.09 18.36 18.68
N MET A 190 -6.20 17.97 19.32
CA MET A 190 -6.41 18.28 20.74
C MET A 190 -5.39 17.57 21.62
N ASN A 191 -5.15 16.28 21.39
CA ASN A 191 -4.11 15.54 22.12
C ASN A 191 -2.71 16.11 21.85
N ALA A 192 -2.40 16.49 20.60
CA ALA A 192 -1.13 17.11 20.26
C ALA A 192 -0.94 18.46 20.98
N LEU A 193 -2.00 19.26 21.11
CA LEU A 193 -1.96 20.54 21.82
C LEU A 193 -1.85 20.37 23.34
N SER A 194 -2.54 19.39 23.92
CA SER A 194 -2.61 19.17 25.36
C SER A 194 -1.47 18.33 25.93
N THR A 195 -0.76 17.56 25.10
CA THR A 195 0.34 16.70 25.59
C THR A 195 1.42 17.49 26.32
N THR A 196 1.94 16.87 27.38
CA THR A 196 3.08 17.33 28.17
C THR A 196 4.28 16.38 28.06
N ALA A 197 4.18 15.35 27.22
CA ALA A 197 5.22 14.36 26.99
C ALA A 197 5.47 14.06 25.51
N THR A 198 6.67 13.58 25.21
CA THR A 198 7.04 13.01 23.90
C THR A 198 7.87 11.75 24.10
N LEU A 199 7.79 10.84 23.12
CA LEU A 199 8.62 9.65 22.99
C LEU A 199 9.55 9.81 21.79
N THR A 200 10.83 9.49 21.96
CA THR A 200 11.85 9.49 20.89
C THR A 200 12.58 8.15 20.87
N PRO A 201 12.77 7.48 19.71
CA PRO A 201 12.33 7.87 18.36
C PRO A 201 10.80 7.90 18.23
N ASP A 202 10.28 8.41 17.11
CA ASP A 202 8.83 8.51 16.84
C ASP A 202 8.22 7.20 16.28
N HIS A 203 9.05 6.19 16.01
CA HIS A 203 8.69 4.82 15.62
C HIS A 203 9.92 3.90 15.77
N ILE A 204 9.70 2.58 15.65
CA ILE A 204 10.76 1.56 15.68
C ILE A 204 10.62 0.64 14.45
N ASP A 205 11.64 0.61 13.62
CA ASP A 205 11.79 -0.38 12.54
C ASP A 205 12.62 -1.55 13.06
N LEU A 206 11.98 -2.70 13.27
CA LEU A 206 12.61 -3.94 13.73
C LEU A 206 13.31 -4.69 12.59
N LEU A 207 13.02 -4.31 11.34
CA LEU A 207 13.47 -4.94 10.10
C LEU A 207 12.98 -6.39 9.96
N ASP A 208 13.71 -7.21 9.20
CA ASP A 208 13.44 -8.61 8.98
C ASP A 208 14.20 -9.52 9.98
N THR A 209 13.96 -10.83 9.96
CA THR A 209 14.61 -11.78 10.89
C THR A 209 16.14 -11.79 10.76
N VAL A 210 16.66 -11.58 9.55
CA VAL A 210 18.13 -11.54 9.30
C VAL A 210 18.76 -10.28 9.87
N ASN A 211 18.09 -9.13 9.73
CA ASN A 211 18.59 -7.84 10.21
C ASN A 211 17.91 -7.39 11.51
N PHE A 212 17.37 -8.34 12.29
CA PHE A 212 16.48 -8.06 13.40
C PHE A 212 17.14 -7.19 14.47
N ARG A 213 16.51 -6.06 14.77
CA ARG A 213 16.98 -5.14 15.80
C ARG A 213 16.28 -5.42 17.12
N LYS A 214 16.89 -6.30 17.91
CA LYS A 214 16.31 -6.77 19.18
C LYS A 214 16.13 -5.66 20.23
N THR A 215 17.14 -4.81 20.39
CA THR A 215 17.21 -3.86 21.51
C THR A 215 17.11 -2.42 21.02
N HIS A 216 16.17 -1.68 21.60
CA HIS A 216 15.95 -0.27 21.28
C HIS A 216 15.91 0.58 22.56
N LYS A 217 16.38 1.83 22.47
CA LYS A 217 16.23 2.82 23.54
C LYS A 217 15.15 3.81 23.15
N ILE A 218 14.20 4.03 24.04
CA ILE A 218 13.21 5.09 23.92
C ILE A 218 13.45 6.12 25.02
N THR A 219 13.22 7.39 24.71
CA THR A 219 13.33 8.49 25.68
C THR A 219 11.98 9.14 25.85
N ILE A 220 11.47 9.14 27.08
CA ILE A 220 10.31 9.92 27.48
C ILE A 220 10.82 11.28 27.95
N LYS A 221 10.35 12.37 27.35
CA LYS A 221 10.61 13.73 27.82
C LYS A 221 9.34 14.30 28.43
N ASN A 222 9.39 14.65 29.71
CA ASN A 222 8.35 15.42 30.38
C ASN A 222 8.65 16.91 30.20
N PHE A 223 7.85 17.60 29.40
CA PHE A 223 7.91 19.06 29.25
C PHE A 223 6.72 19.77 29.92
N GLY A 224 5.98 19.04 30.77
CA GLY A 224 5.00 19.61 31.68
C GLY A 224 5.65 20.38 32.83
N LYS A 225 4.80 21.03 33.64
CA LYS A 225 5.22 21.90 34.74
C LYS A 225 5.49 21.16 36.06
N LYS A 226 5.14 19.89 36.15
CA LYS A 226 5.24 19.07 37.36
C LYS A 226 5.95 17.76 37.06
N THR A 227 6.51 17.15 38.09
CA THR A 227 6.99 15.76 38.03
C THR A 227 5.82 14.84 37.72
N GLU A 228 5.99 13.95 36.73
CA GLU A 228 4.99 12.98 36.31
C GLU A 228 5.59 11.57 36.37
N THR A 229 4.75 10.56 36.58
CA THR A 229 5.13 9.15 36.53
C THR A 229 4.44 8.47 35.37
N TYR A 230 5.21 7.86 34.47
CA TYR A 230 4.68 7.14 33.32
C TYR A 230 4.73 5.64 33.56
N THR A 231 3.62 4.96 33.29
CA THR A 231 3.55 3.49 33.23
C THR A 231 3.67 3.07 31.77
N LEU A 232 4.62 2.19 31.46
CA LEU A 232 4.82 1.64 30.13
C LEU A 232 3.99 0.38 29.93
N SER A 233 3.41 0.26 28.74
CA SER A 233 2.72 -0.96 28.29
C SER A 233 2.99 -1.24 26.82
N HIS A 234 2.67 -2.46 26.41
CA HIS A 234 2.74 -2.93 25.03
C HIS A 234 1.35 -3.37 24.60
N THR A 235 0.93 -2.97 23.40
CA THR A 235 -0.30 -3.46 22.77
C THR A 235 0.03 -3.97 21.37
N PRO A 236 -0.13 -5.29 21.10
CA PRO A 236 0.06 -5.82 19.76
C PRO A 236 -1.02 -5.32 18.80
N ALA A 237 -0.69 -5.29 17.51
CA ALA A 237 -1.60 -4.98 16.43
C ALA A 237 -1.62 -6.12 15.41
N ASP A 238 -2.64 -6.15 14.57
CA ASP A 238 -2.83 -7.20 13.56
C ASP A 238 -1.55 -7.50 12.77
N ALA A 239 -1.16 -8.77 12.72
CA ALA A 239 -0.11 -9.27 11.84
C ALA A 239 -0.70 -9.61 10.46
N LEU A 240 0.03 -9.30 9.40
CA LEU A 240 -0.44 -9.30 8.02
C LEU A 240 0.38 -10.27 7.17
N ASN A 241 -0.28 -11.21 6.51
CA ASN A 241 0.36 -12.13 5.58
C ASN A 241 -0.31 -12.03 4.19
N SER A 242 0.53 -11.87 3.16
CA SER A 242 0.10 -11.90 1.76
C SER A 242 0.71 -13.04 0.94
N TYR A 243 1.70 -13.79 1.44
CA TYR A 243 2.33 -14.90 0.72
C TYR A 243 1.91 -16.28 1.25
N TYR A 244 0.76 -16.36 1.91
CA TYR A 244 0.18 -17.63 2.35
C TYR A 244 -0.12 -18.59 1.19
N ASP A 245 -0.25 -19.88 1.54
CA ASP A 245 -0.49 -21.00 0.62
C ASP A 245 0.63 -21.24 -0.42
N GLY A 246 1.88 -20.89 -0.07
CA GLY A 246 3.06 -21.16 -0.90
C GLY A 246 3.10 -20.40 -2.22
N LYS A 247 2.38 -19.27 -2.30
CA LYS A 247 2.33 -18.43 -3.51
C LYS A 247 3.63 -17.65 -3.68
N GLY A 248 4.16 -17.65 -4.89
CA GLY A 248 5.30 -16.81 -5.31
C GLY A 248 4.89 -15.37 -5.66
N TYR A 249 3.64 -15.00 -5.43
CA TYR A 249 3.11 -13.66 -5.67
C TYR A 249 2.13 -13.30 -4.56
N PRO A 250 2.14 -12.05 -4.07
CA PRO A 250 1.30 -11.66 -2.95
C PRO A 250 -0.19 -11.74 -3.30
N ASN A 251 -0.95 -12.43 -2.46
CA ASN A 251 -2.39 -12.55 -2.54
C ASN A 251 -3.08 -11.17 -2.44
N PRO A 252 -4.22 -10.98 -3.13
CA PRO A 252 -4.98 -9.75 -3.04
C PRO A 252 -5.66 -9.57 -1.67
N ALA A 253 -6.14 -10.67 -1.07
CA ALA A 253 -6.69 -10.67 0.27
C ALA A 253 -5.57 -10.88 1.29
N ILE A 254 -5.53 -10.04 2.32
CA ILE A 254 -4.58 -10.17 3.42
C ILE A 254 -5.13 -11.16 4.44
N LYS A 255 -4.30 -12.12 4.85
CA LYS A 255 -4.60 -13.01 5.97
C LYS A 255 -4.10 -12.34 7.25
N PHE A 256 -4.97 -12.25 8.25
CA PHE A 256 -4.61 -11.80 9.58
C PHE A 256 -4.10 -12.98 10.41
N GLU A 257 -2.99 -12.79 11.11
CA GLU A 257 -2.39 -13.81 11.97
C GLU A 257 -2.50 -13.39 13.44
N GLU A 258 -2.94 -14.30 14.31
CA GLU A 258 -2.97 -14.10 15.76
C GLU A 258 -1.62 -14.48 16.38
N ASP A 259 -0.53 -13.96 15.81
CA ASP A 259 0.84 -14.12 16.30
C ASP A 259 1.55 -12.76 16.30
N PHE A 260 2.19 -12.42 17.41
CA PHE A 260 2.65 -11.07 17.69
C PHE A 260 4.03 -11.05 18.31
N ALA A 261 4.77 -9.98 18.06
CA ALA A 261 6.00 -9.71 18.80
C ALA A 261 5.70 -9.42 20.28
N THR A 262 6.66 -9.73 21.16
CA THR A 262 6.60 -9.37 22.58
C THR A 262 7.66 -8.32 22.90
N VAL A 263 7.40 -7.52 23.95
CA VAL A 263 8.31 -6.44 24.38
C VAL A 263 8.56 -6.54 25.88
N ALA A 264 9.83 -6.65 26.26
CA ALA A 264 10.27 -6.52 27.64
C ALA A 264 10.87 -5.13 27.87
N PHE A 265 10.47 -4.46 28.95
CA PHE A 265 11.00 -3.16 29.34
C PHE A 265 12.03 -3.32 30.46
N SER A 266 13.12 -2.56 30.39
CA SER A 266 14.07 -2.43 31.51
C SER A 266 13.43 -1.89 32.80
N GLN A 267 12.35 -1.12 32.68
CA GLN A 267 11.48 -0.70 33.78
C GLN A 267 10.09 -0.37 33.22
N ASN A 268 9.03 -0.79 33.91
CA ASN A 268 7.63 -0.57 33.46
C ASN A 268 7.02 0.71 34.02
N LYS A 269 7.71 1.40 34.95
CA LYS A 269 7.23 2.63 35.58
C LYS A 269 8.41 3.57 35.81
N VAL A 270 8.27 4.84 35.46
CA VAL A 270 9.36 5.82 35.55
C VAL A 270 8.84 7.18 35.99
N LYS A 271 9.48 7.77 37.00
CA LYS A 271 9.16 9.10 37.53
C LYS A 271 10.11 10.13 36.91
N ILE A 272 9.57 11.13 36.23
CA ILE A 272 10.33 12.11 35.45
C ILE A 272 9.99 13.53 35.93
N PRO A 273 10.95 14.27 36.51
CA PRO A 273 10.75 15.66 36.89
C PRO A 273 10.39 16.56 35.70
N ALA A 274 9.76 17.71 35.99
CA ALA A 274 9.44 18.72 34.98
C ALA A 274 10.69 19.12 34.17
N GLY A 275 10.57 19.15 32.85
CA GLY A 275 11.64 19.50 31.92
C GLY A 275 12.74 18.45 31.77
N LYS A 276 12.65 17.29 32.44
CA LYS A 276 13.63 16.20 32.38
C LYS A 276 13.17 15.07 31.46
N SER A 277 14.08 14.14 31.24
CA SER A 277 13.87 12.95 30.42
C SER A 277 14.33 11.69 31.15
N ALA A 278 13.75 10.56 30.78
CA ALA A 278 14.23 9.25 31.17
C ALA A 278 14.30 8.33 29.95
N THR A 279 15.32 7.47 29.92
CA THR A 279 15.53 6.51 28.84
C THR A 279 15.18 5.11 29.32
N ILE A 280 14.39 4.39 28.53
CA ILE A 280 13.96 3.01 28.77
C ILE A 280 14.51 2.14 27.65
N THR A 281 15.15 1.05 28.02
CA THR A 281 15.55 0.01 27.06
C THR A 281 14.38 -0.96 26.85
N LEU A 282 14.08 -1.22 25.58
CA LEU A 282 13.11 -2.18 25.09
C LEU A 282 13.86 -3.37 24.49
N ASN A 283 13.40 -4.58 24.78
CA ASN A 283 13.88 -5.80 24.14
C ASN A 283 12.70 -6.52 23.48
N PHE A 284 12.76 -6.64 22.16
CA PHE A 284 11.74 -7.30 21.35
C PHE A 284 12.06 -8.79 21.18
N ALA A 285 11.01 -9.60 21.08
CA ALA A 285 11.10 -10.93 20.48
C ALA A 285 10.11 -11.01 19.32
N GLU A 286 10.54 -11.63 18.22
CA GLU A 286 9.70 -11.86 17.04
C GLU A 286 8.49 -12.74 17.37
N PRO A 287 7.42 -12.68 16.55
CA PRO A 287 6.31 -13.63 16.63
C PRO A 287 6.80 -15.07 16.57
N LYS A 288 6.18 -15.98 17.32
CA LYS A 288 6.71 -17.33 17.53
C LYS A 288 6.38 -18.27 16.38
N ASP A 289 5.16 -18.23 15.88
CA ASP A 289 4.53 -19.27 15.08
C ASP A 289 4.42 -18.90 13.59
N GLY A 290 4.53 -17.61 13.23
CA GLY A 290 4.43 -17.14 11.85
C GLY A 290 5.45 -17.81 10.92
N ASP A 291 5.04 -18.18 9.71
CA ASP A 291 5.90 -18.85 8.74
C ASP A 291 6.88 -17.85 8.09
N ALA A 292 8.17 -18.00 8.39
CA ALA A 292 9.23 -17.15 7.86
C ALA A 292 9.34 -17.16 6.32
N LYS A 293 8.82 -18.20 5.64
CA LYS A 293 8.78 -18.27 4.17
C LYS A 293 7.60 -17.50 3.55
N GLN A 294 6.66 -17.03 4.37
CA GLN A 294 5.49 -16.26 3.95
C GLN A 294 5.61 -14.77 4.31
N PHE A 295 6.71 -14.40 4.94
CA PHE A 295 7.09 -13.00 5.20
C PHE A 295 6.01 -12.18 5.93
N PRO A 296 5.36 -12.70 7.02
CA PRO A 296 4.31 -11.96 7.69
C PRO A 296 4.87 -10.69 8.33
N ILE A 297 4.14 -9.58 8.16
CA ILE A 297 4.45 -8.30 8.77
C ILE A 297 3.75 -8.24 10.12
N TYR A 298 4.51 -8.02 11.18
CA TYR A 298 3.99 -7.87 12.54
C TYR A 298 4.22 -6.45 13.05
N SER A 299 3.37 -5.99 13.97
CA SER A 299 3.43 -4.63 14.49
C SER A 299 2.78 -4.49 15.85
N GLY A 300 2.90 -3.31 16.44
CA GLY A 300 2.20 -2.95 17.67
C GLY A 300 2.66 -1.59 18.17
N TYR A 301 2.32 -1.31 19.43
CA TYR A 301 2.52 0.00 20.04
C TYR A 301 3.16 -0.14 21.42
N VAL A 302 4.17 0.68 21.69
CA VAL A 302 4.69 0.91 23.03
C VAL A 302 4.07 2.21 23.54
N ILE A 303 3.39 2.14 24.68
CA ILE A 303 2.57 3.23 25.22
C ILE A 303 3.15 3.66 26.56
N ALA A 304 3.26 4.96 26.79
CA ALA A 304 3.60 5.56 28.08
C ALA A 304 2.39 6.36 28.59
N THR A 305 1.75 5.84 29.62
CA THR A 305 0.54 6.41 30.22
C THR A 305 0.91 7.24 31.46
N PRO A 306 0.60 8.55 31.50
CA PRO A 306 0.83 9.37 32.70
C PRO A 306 -0.05 8.90 33.86
N SER A 307 0.40 9.08 35.10
CA SER A 307 -0.36 8.69 36.29
C SER A 307 -1.40 9.73 36.69
N THR A 308 -1.23 10.99 36.26
CA THR A 308 -2.21 12.05 36.51
C THR A 308 -3.01 12.39 35.26
N GLU A 309 -4.30 12.70 35.45
CA GLU A 309 -5.14 13.25 34.39
C GLU A 309 -4.68 14.66 34.02
N GLY A 310 -4.65 14.97 32.72
CA GLY A 310 -4.25 16.28 32.21
C GLY A 310 -3.31 16.25 31.00
N SER A 311 -2.77 15.09 30.66
CA SER A 311 -2.05 14.84 29.41
C SER A 311 -2.51 13.51 28.81
N PRO A 312 -2.68 13.40 27.47
CA PRO A 312 -2.89 12.11 26.83
C PRO A 312 -1.70 11.19 27.07
N ALA A 313 -1.97 9.87 27.03
CA ALA A 313 -0.92 8.89 26.84
C ALA A 313 -0.18 9.15 25.52
N VAL A 314 1.11 8.82 25.50
CA VAL A 314 1.93 8.91 24.29
C VAL A 314 2.40 7.54 23.87
N HIS A 315 2.50 7.29 22.56
CA HIS A 315 2.97 5.99 22.06
C HIS A 315 3.92 6.11 20.88
N ILE A 316 4.54 4.99 20.53
CA ILE A 316 5.28 4.81 19.29
C ILE A 316 4.86 3.49 18.63
N PRO A 317 4.61 3.47 17.31
CA PRO A 317 4.46 2.22 16.58
C PRO A 317 5.82 1.51 16.43
N TYR A 318 5.77 0.19 16.37
CA TYR A 318 6.86 -0.62 15.82
C TYR A 318 6.35 -1.51 14.69
N THR A 319 7.23 -1.83 13.74
CA THR A 319 6.94 -2.77 12.66
C THR A 319 8.13 -3.68 12.41
N GLY A 320 7.88 -4.94 12.09
CA GLY A 320 8.88 -5.90 11.63
C GLY A 320 8.30 -6.89 10.64
N LEU A 321 9.18 -7.64 9.98
CA LEU A 321 8.83 -8.71 9.05
C LEU A 321 9.49 -10.00 9.54
N LYS A 322 8.75 -11.10 9.62
CA LYS A 322 9.34 -12.39 9.98
C LYS A 322 9.81 -13.10 8.72
N GLY A 323 11.07 -13.50 8.66
CA GLY A 323 11.71 -14.11 7.49
C GLY A 323 12.88 -13.28 6.96
N ASP A 324 13.49 -13.75 5.88
CA ASP A 324 14.56 -13.05 5.15
C ASP A 324 13.95 -12.30 3.97
N VAL A 325 13.92 -10.97 4.03
CA VAL A 325 13.27 -10.15 3.01
C VAL A 325 13.94 -10.27 1.64
N SER A 326 15.22 -10.66 1.59
CA SER A 326 15.95 -10.88 0.33
C SER A 326 15.48 -12.12 -0.43
N GLN A 327 14.76 -13.03 0.25
CA GLN A 327 14.16 -14.24 -0.35
C GLN A 327 12.73 -14.03 -0.85
N VAL A 328 12.16 -12.82 -0.69
CA VAL A 328 10.83 -12.52 -1.22
C VAL A 328 10.86 -12.66 -2.75
N PRO A 329 9.98 -13.49 -3.35
CA PRO A 329 9.90 -13.62 -4.79
C PRO A 329 9.60 -12.27 -5.46
N MET A 330 10.42 -11.92 -6.44
CA MET A 330 10.34 -10.68 -7.19
C MET A 330 9.46 -10.83 -8.41
N MET A 331 9.50 -11.95 -9.15
CA MET A 331 8.73 -12.15 -10.40
C MET A 331 7.60 -13.18 -10.25
N ASP A 332 6.49 -12.96 -10.99
CA ASP A 332 5.33 -13.90 -11.04
C ASP A 332 5.59 -15.12 -11.94
N VAL A 333 6.65 -15.88 -11.62
CA VAL A 333 7.06 -17.07 -12.40
C VAL A 333 5.98 -18.16 -12.38
N GLN A 334 5.19 -18.25 -11.31
CA GLN A 334 4.09 -19.22 -11.20
C GLN A 334 2.97 -18.98 -12.23
N ARG A 335 2.82 -17.76 -12.75
CA ARG A 335 1.91 -17.45 -13.87
C ARG A 335 2.63 -17.35 -15.23
N GLY A 336 3.88 -17.82 -15.27
CA GLY A 336 4.72 -17.88 -16.44
C GLY A 336 5.35 -16.55 -16.85
N PHE A 337 5.48 -15.57 -15.95
CA PHE A 337 6.20 -14.33 -16.24
C PHE A 337 7.68 -14.42 -15.82
N PRO A 338 8.59 -13.72 -16.50
CA PRO A 338 8.37 -12.88 -17.68
C PRO A 338 8.11 -13.72 -18.96
N LYS A 339 7.44 -13.11 -19.96
CA LYS A 339 7.05 -13.74 -21.23
C LYS A 339 7.59 -12.94 -22.41
N LEU A 340 8.17 -13.63 -23.38
CA LEU A 340 8.44 -13.05 -24.69
C LEU A 340 7.17 -13.13 -25.53
N SER A 341 6.82 -12.04 -26.20
CA SER A 341 5.59 -11.90 -26.99
C SER A 341 5.84 -10.95 -28.17
N GLN A 342 4.89 -10.87 -29.10
CA GLN A 342 4.95 -9.99 -30.26
C GLN A 342 3.71 -9.10 -30.33
N ILE A 343 3.88 -7.86 -30.78
CA ILE A 343 2.75 -7.02 -31.20
C ILE A 343 2.38 -7.37 -32.64
N VAL A 344 1.13 -7.79 -32.84
CA VAL A 344 0.52 -8.03 -34.16
C VAL A 344 -0.76 -7.21 -34.25
N GLY A 345 -0.74 -6.16 -35.07
CA GLY A 345 -1.80 -5.16 -35.10
C GLY A 345 -1.95 -4.48 -33.74
N SER A 346 -3.14 -4.56 -33.13
CA SER A 346 -3.43 -4.05 -31.79
C SER A 346 -3.31 -5.11 -30.67
N SER A 347 -2.90 -6.33 -31.00
CA SER A 347 -2.86 -7.46 -30.07
C SER A 347 -1.43 -7.83 -29.68
N ILE A 348 -1.27 -8.31 -28.45
CA ILE A 348 -0.02 -8.93 -27.99
C ILE A 348 -0.23 -10.44 -28.00
N VAL A 349 0.57 -11.16 -28.78
CA VAL A 349 0.46 -12.60 -28.97
C VAL A 349 1.71 -13.32 -28.44
N PRO A 350 1.57 -14.52 -27.84
CA PRO A 350 2.71 -15.32 -27.43
C PRO A 350 3.52 -15.76 -28.65
N VAL A 351 4.82 -15.94 -28.49
CA VAL A 351 5.71 -16.45 -29.54
C VAL A 351 6.26 -17.82 -29.17
N PRO A 352 6.45 -18.73 -30.15
CA PRO A 352 7.11 -20.01 -29.91
C PRO A 352 8.60 -19.82 -29.57
N GLU A 353 9.14 -20.78 -28.86
CA GLU A 353 10.57 -20.86 -28.56
C GLU A 353 11.39 -20.98 -29.86
N GLY A 354 12.57 -20.35 -29.90
CA GLY A 354 13.47 -20.39 -31.05
C GLY A 354 13.02 -19.56 -32.26
N LYS A 355 12.02 -18.67 -32.11
CA LYS A 355 11.62 -17.73 -33.15
C LYS A 355 12.81 -16.91 -33.67
N THR A 356 12.92 -16.81 -34.99
CA THR A 356 13.76 -15.81 -35.67
C THR A 356 12.98 -14.52 -35.82
N TRP A 357 13.59 -13.40 -35.48
CA TRP A 357 12.97 -12.09 -35.48
C TRP A 357 13.50 -11.21 -36.59
N ASP A 358 12.61 -10.53 -37.32
CA ASP A 358 12.96 -9.42 -38.22
C ASP A 358 12.44 -8.11 -37.62
N PHE A 359 13.24 -7.43 -36.80
CA PHE A 359 12.81 -6.22 -36.09
C PHE A 359 12.56 -5.01 -36.98
N LYS A 360 12.86 -5.10 -38.29
CA LYS A 360 12.38 -4.09 -39.26
C LYS A 360 10.88 -4.23 -39.53
N LYS A 361 10.29 -5.37 -39.22
CA LYS A 361 8.87 -5.70 -39.49
C LYS A 361 8.11 -6.12 -38.24
N GLU A 362 8.81 -6.62 -37.23
CA GLU A 362 8.25 -7.22 -36.04
C GLU A 362 8.63 -6.44 -34.80
N THR A 363 7.73 -6.42 -33.81
CA THR A 363 7.96 -5.74 -32.54
C THR A 363 7.86 -6.75 -31.41
N ALA A 364 9.00 -7.05 -30.78
CA ALA A 364 9.04 -7.92 -29.62
C ALA A 364 8.61 -7.17 -28.35
N VAL A 365 7.99 -7.90 -27.42
CA VAL A 365 7.60 -7.38 -26.12
C VAL A 365 7.97 -8.39 -25.05
N ILE A 366 8.65 -7.91 -24.02
CA ILE A 366 8.88 -8.70 -22.81
C ILE A 366 7.84 -8.27 -21.79
N LEU A 367 6.83 -9.11 -21.62
CA LEU A 367 5.83 -8.93 -20.58
C LEU A 367 6.39 -9.40 -19.25
N TYR A 368 6.14 -8.65 -18.19
CA TYR A 368 6.62 -8.98 -16.86
C TYR A 368 5.59 -8.60 -15.78
N ARG A 369 5.74 -9.27 -14.65
CA ARG A 369 4.98 -9.02 -13.42
C ARG A 369 5.89 -9.21 -12.23
N LEU A 370 5.95 -8.18 -11.42
CA LEU A 370 6.70 -8.10 -10.19
C LEU A 370 5.78 -8.22 -8.99
N GLY A 371 6.08 -9.15 -8.08
CA GLY A 371 5.45 -9.37 -6.78
C GLY A 371 6.00 -8.45 -5.68
N SER A 372 7.14 -7.82 -5.94
CA SER A 372 7.74 -6.76 -5.12
C SER A 372 8.27 -5.62 -5.98
N HIS A 373 8.51 -4.45 -5.37
CA HIS A 373 9.29 -3.42 -6.04
C HIS A 373 10.76 -3.90 -6.15
N SER A 374 11.45 -3.45 -7.19
CA SER A 374 12.85 -3.73 -7.46
C SER A 374 13.61 -2.40 -7.65
N PRO A 375 14.70 -2.15 -6.92
CA PRO A 375 15.55 -0.96 -7.15
C PRO A 375 16.15 -0.93 -8.55
N ASP A 376 16.49 -2.10 -9.10
CA ASP A 376 16.93 -2.28 -10.48
C ASP A 376 16.22 -3.49 -11.09
N PHE A 377 15.20 -3.24 -11.91
CA PHE A 377 14.60 -4.23 -12.79
C PHE A 377 15.08 -3.97 -14.20
N SER A 378 15.74 -4.95 -14.80
CA SER A 378 16.42 -4.77 -16.08
C SER A 378 16.16 -5.92 -17.04
N ALA A 379 16.19 -5.60 -18.34
CA ALA A 379 16.20 -6.58 -19.41
C ALA A 379 17.48 -6.40 -20.24
N ARG A 380 18.31 -7.45 -20.23
CA ARG A 380 19.70 -7.47 -20.68
C ARG A 380 19.84 -8.42 -21.86
N VAL A 381 20.66 -8.07 -22.84
CA VAL A 381 20.94 -8.90 -24.02
C VAL A 381 22.37 -9.41 -23.96
N TYR A 382 22.58 -10.69 -24.24
CA TYR A 382 23.88 -11.32 -24.39
C TYR A 382 23.94 -12.05 -25.73
N ASP A 383 25.13 -12.14 -26.33
CA ASP A 383 25.32 -12.96 -27.53
C ASP A 383 25.51 -14.46 -27.20
N ALA A 384 25.68 -15.28 -28.23
CA ALA A 384 25.93 -16.72 -28.12
C ALA A 384 27.20 -17.09 -27.33
N THR A 385 28.13 -16.15 -27.11
CA THR A 385 29.34 -16.33 -26.28
C THR A 385 29.12 -15.88 -24.83
N ASN A 386 27.89 -15.54 -24.47
CA ASN A 386 27.50 -14.96 -23.18
C ASN A 386 28.16 -13.59 -22.91
N THR A 387 28.51 -12.84 -23.96
CA THR A 387 29.02 -11.48 -23.84
C THR A 387 27.86 -10.50 -23.78
N PHE A 388 27.82 -9.66 -22.74
CA PHE A 388 26.81 -8.62 -22.58
C PHE A 388 26.85 -7.62 -23.75
N LYS A 389 25.70 -7.39 -24.38
CA LYS A 389 25.53 -6.45 -25.50
C LYS A 389 24.83 -5.16 -25.11
N GLY A 390 24.02 -5.18 -24.07
CA GLY A 390 23.35 -3.97 -23.58
C GLY A 390 22.03 -4.24 -22.90
N TYR A 391 21.43 -3.16 -22.40
CA TYR A 391 20.04 -3.14 -21.93
C TYR A 391 19.12 -2.90 -23.12
N LEU A 392 17.94 -3.52 -23.15
CA LEU A 392 16.99 -3.31 -24.25
C LEU A 392 16.65 -1.83 -24.40
N SER A 393 16.64 -1.35 -25.64
CA SER A 393 16.05 -0.06 -25.96
C SER A 393 14.52 -0.20 -26.06
N THR A 394 13.82 0.79 -25.51
CA THR A 394 12.35 0.83 -25.50
C THR A 394 11.88 2.25 -25.77
N SER A 395 10.60 2.42 -26.08
CA SER A 395 10.00 3.76 -26.27
C SER A 395 10.04 4.65 -25.02
N GLN A 396 10.32 4.08 -23.84
CA GLN A 396 10.49 4.80 -22.57
C GLN A 396 11.96 4.98 -22.19
N GLY A 397 12.89 4.63 -23.08
CA GLY A 397 14.33 4.60 -22.83
C GLY A 397 14.85 3.19 -22.50
N PRO A 398 16.05 3.07 -21.91
CA PRO A 398 16.65 1.77 -21.64
C PRO A 398 15.88 0.98 -20.58
N ALA A 399 15.73 -0.33 -20.78
CA ALA A 399 15.05 -1.22 -19.86
C ALA A 399 15.91 -1.57 -18.62
N TYR A 400 16.11 -0.60 -17.73
CA TYR A 400 16.66 -0.81 -16.38
C TYR A 400 16.11 0.21 -15.38
N GLY A 401 16.35 -0.02 -14.08
CA GLY A 401 16.04 0.93 -13.01
C GLY A 401 14.83 0.55 -12.17
N PHE A 402 14.36 1.51 -11.37
CA PHE A 402 13.32 1.24 -10.38
C PHE A 402 12.02 0.78 -11.04
N SER A 403 11.47 -0.32 -10.55
CA SER A 403 10.15 -0.81 -10.97
C SER A 403 9.31 -1.21 -9.76
N GLY A 404 8.07 -0.73 -9.74
CA GLY A 404 7.09 -1.10 -8.71
C GLY A 404 6.41 -2.44 -8.97
N ARG A 405 5.77 -2.96 -7.92
CA ARG A 405 4.90 -4.15 -7.98
C ARG A 405 3.66 -3.90 -8.85
N GLN A 406 3.23 -4.88 -9.63
CA GLN A 406 1.95 -4.81 -10.36
C GLN A 406 0.76 -5.16 -9.46
N LYS A 407 -0.42 -4.63 -9.82
CA LYS A 407 -1.68 -5.05 -9.17
C LYS A 407 -1.99 -6.52 -9.50
N ASN A 408 -2.77 -7.18 -8.64
CA ASN A 408 -3.14 -8.58 -8.86
C ASN A 408 -4.05 -8.74 -10.09
N ILE A 409 -5.22 -8.12 -10.06
CA ILE A 409 -6.25 -8.22 -11.10
C ILE A 409 -6.89 -6.84 -11.26
N LYS A 410 -7.23 -6.48 -12.50
CA LYS A 410 -8.08 -5.34 -12.84
C LYS A 410 -9.11 -5.81 -13.86
N ASP A 411 -10.39 -5.61 -13.56
CA ASP A 411 -11.51 -5.99 -14.43
C ASP A 411 -11.47 -7.48 -14.85
N GLY A 412 -11.11 -8.38 -13.92
CA GLY A 412 -10.97 -9.81 -14.19
C GLY A 412 -9.72 -10.21 -14.97
N GLN A 413 -8.88 -9.27 -15.39
CA GLN A 413 -7.64 -9.53 -16.12
C GLN A 413 -6.40 -9.34 -15.24
N ILE A 414 -5.38 -10.15 -15.52
CA ILE A 414 -4.05 -10.02 -14.93
C ILE A 414 -3.43 -8.68 -15.34
N VAL A 415 -2.96 -7.90 -14.36
CA VAL A 415 -2.21 -6.68 -14.64
C VAL A 415 -0.74 -7.03 -14.84
N GLN A 416 -0.21 -6.66 -16.00
CA GLN A 416 1.17 -6.88 -16.42
C GLN A 416 1.76 -5.59 -17.00
N ALA A 417 3.07 -5.49 -17.01
CA ALA A 417 3.81 -4.44 -17.72
C ALA A 417 4.59 -5.09 -18.88
N GLY A 418 5.13 -4.27 -19.77
CA GLY A 418 5.91 -4.78 -20.89
C GLY A 418 6.98 -3.81 -21.35
N TYR A 419 8.16 -4.33 -21.66
CA TYR A 419 9.17 -3.62 -22.43
C TYR A 419 8.94 -3.93 -23.90
N VAL A 420 8.52 -2.92 -24.66
CA VAL A 420 8.45 -2.98 -26.12
C VAL A 420 9.85 -2.77 -26.64
N TRP A 421 10.40 -3.78 -27.29
CA TRP A 421 11.75 -3.77 -27.80
C TRP A 421 11.74 -3.35 -29.28
N ASP A 422 12.48 -2.28 -29.57
CA ASP A 422 12.66 -1.72 -30.91
C ASP A 422 13.76 -2.41 -31.72
N GLY A 423 14.52 -3.31 -31.09
CA GLY A 423 15.60 -4.01 -31.73
C GLY A 423 17.01 -3.52 -31.45
N GLU A 424 17.12 -2.45 -30.69
CA GLU A 424 18.38 -1.83 -30.33
C GLU A 424 18.67 -2.08 -28.86
N VAL A 425 19.91 -1.81 -28.45
CA VAL A 425 20.34 -1.92 -27.05
C VAL A 425 21.15 -0.70 -26.64
N PHE A 426 21.07 -0.33 -25.37
CA PHE A 426 22.00 0.60 -24.76
C PHE A 426 23.21 -0.19 -24.22
N PRO A 427 24.42 -0.01 -24.77
CA PRO A 427 25.59 -0.83 -24.39
C PRO A 427 25.99 -0.70 -22.91
N SER A 428 25.62 0.39 -22.26
CA SER A 428 25.88 0.65 -20.85
C SER A 428 24.82 1.56 -20.23
N LYS A 429 24.81 1.68 -18.89
CA LYS A 429 23.94 2.64 -18.17
C LYS A 429 24.29 4.12 -18.46
N ASN A 430 25.48 4.40 -19.00
CA ASN A 430 25.93 5.75 -19.34
C ASN A 430 25.76 6.07 -20.83
N SER A 431 25.28 5.12 -21.62
CA SER A 431 25.07 5.31 -23.06
C SER A 431 23.96 6.33 -23.29
N THR A 432 24.23 7.33 -24.12
CA THR A 432 23.25 8.40 -24.46
C THR A 432 22.38 8.05 -25.66
N ALA A 433 22.74 7.00 -26.40
CA ALA A 433 22.01 6.53 -27.57
C ALA A 433 22.06 4.98 -27.64
N PRO A 434 21.03 4.34 -28.18
CA PRO A 434 21.01 2.91 -28.45
C PRO A 434 21.85 2.56 -29.68
N VAL A 435 22.18 1.27 -29.83
CA VAL A 435 22.87 0.70 -31.00
C VAL A 435 22.11 -0.52 -31.51
N ALA A 436 22.03 -0.66 -32.83
CA ALA A 436 21.43 -1.82 -33.46
C ALA A 436 22.27 -3.09 -33.22
N LEU A 437 21.59 -4.21 -33.00
CA LEU A 437 22.22 -5.52 -32.95
C LEU A 437 22.49 -6.05 -34.37
N ALA A 438 23.62 -6.72 -34.55
CA ALA A 438 23.93 -7.43 -35.79
C ALA A 438 23.15 -8.76 -35.89
N SER A 439 22.95 -9.28 -37.10
CA SER A 439 22.41 -10.64 -37.33
C SER A 439 23.17 -11.68 -36.51
N GLY A 440 22.44 -12.51 -35.76
CA GLY A 440 23.06 -13.38 -34.77
C GLY A 440 22.09 -14.14 -33.89
N THR A 441 22.63 -14.81 -32.88
CA THR A 441 21.85 -15.48 -31.83
C THR A 441 22.12 -14.79 -30.51
N TYR A 442 21.04 -14.44 -29.81
CA TYR A 442 21.10 -13.70 -28.56
C TYR A 442 20.26 -14.37 -27.49
N SER A 443 20.66 -14.22 -26.23
CA SER A 443 19.83 -14.51 -25.07
C SER A 443 19.36 -13.21 -24.43
N VAL A 444 18.11 -13.22 -23.98
CA VAL A 444 17.54 -12.10 -23.23
C VAL A 444 17.38 -12.54 -21.78
N VAL A 445 17.93 -11.75 -20.87
CA VAL A 445 17.93 -12.01 -19.44
C VAL A 445 17.19 -10.88 -18.73
N VAL A 446 16.11 -11.23 -18.06
CA VAL A 446 15.40 -10.33 -17.16
C VAL A 446 15.94 -10.53 -15.75
N ALA A 447 16.30 -9.44 -15.08
CA ALA A 447 16.89 -9.47 -13.76
C ALA A 447 16.21 -8.44 -12.85
N ALA A 448 15.64 -8.92 -11.75
CA ALA A 448 15.04 -8.11 -10.68
C ALA A 448 15.95 -8.13 -9.45
N GLN A 449 16.48 -6.98 -9.05
CA GLN A 449 17.30 -6.86 -7.84
C GLN A 449 16.48 -7.22 -6.60
N LYS A 450 16.96 -8.20 -5.84
CA LYS A 450 16.38 -8.62 -4.57
C LYS A 450 16.47 -7.50 -3.55
N LYS A 451 15.50 -7.45 -2.63
CA LYS A 451 15.49 -6.47 -1.55
C LYS A 451 16.73 -6.60 -0.67
N PHE A 452 17.18 -5.47 -0.12
CA PHE A 452 18.30 -5.39 0.83
C PHE A 452 19.66 -5.84 0.27
N THR A 453 19.76 -6.01 -1.06
CA THR A 453 21.02 -6.30 -1.76
C THR A 453 21.60 -5.03 -2.37
N LYS A 454 22.89 -5.06 -2.72
CA LYS A 454 23.58 -3.92 -3.35
C LYS A 454 23.44 -3.88 -4.88
N GLY A 455 22.95 -4.96 -5.50
CA GLY A 455 22.83 -5.06 -6.97
C GLY A 455 24.19 -5.12 -7.68
N ALA A 456 25.25 -5.53 -6.98
CA ALA A 456 26.62 -5.57 -7.48
C ALA A 456 27.00 -6.94 -8.07
N TYR A 457 26.34 -8.01 -7.62
CA TYR A 457 26.66 -9.38 -8.00
C TYR A 457 25.45 -10.12 -8.57
N PRO A 458 25.64 -11.17 -9.40
CA PRO A 458 24.53 -11.96 -9.93
C PRO A 458 23.57 -12.51 -8.86
N ALA A 459 24.10 -12.89 -7.69
CA ALA A 459 23.30 -13.40 -6.56
C ALA A 459 22.32 -12.37 -5.97
N ASP A 460 22.58 -11.08 -6.20
CA ASP A 460 21.71 -9.97 -5.79
C ASP A 460 20.43 -9.87 -6.62
N PHE A 461 20.31 -10.64 -7.70
CA PHE A 461 19.17 -10.60 -8.60
C PHE A 461 18.40 -11.92 -8.60
N GLU A 462 17.08 -11.84 -8.70
CA GLU A 462 16.27 -12.91 -9.26
C GLU A 462 16.32 -12.78 -10.78
N VAL A 463 16.73 -13.85 -11.46
CA VAL A 463 17.05 -13.82 -12.88
C VAL A 463 16.20 -14.83 -13.64
N TYR A 464 15.67 -14.41 -14.78
CA TYR A 464 15.00 -15.27 -15.74
C TYR A 464 15.68 -15.11 -17.11
N THR A 465 16.20 -16.20 -17.65
CA THR A 465 16.83 -16.24 -18.97
C THR A 465 15.85 -16.83 -19.97
N PHE A 466 15.50 -16.06 -20.99
CA PHE A 466 14.73 -16.57 -22.11
C PHE A 466 15.59 -17.53 -22.95
N PRO A 467 14.95 -18.51 -23.63
CA PRO A 467 15.60 -19.25 -24.69
C PRO A 467 16.24 -18.34 -25.73
N ASN A 468 17.28 -18.85 -26.39
CA ASN A 468 17.97 -18.09 -27.43
C ASN A 468 17.02 -17.69 -28.56
N VAL A 469 17.11 -16.43 -28.96
CA VAL A 469 16.39 -15.86 -30.10
C VAL A 469 17.37 -15.61 -31.24
N LYS A 470 16.92 -15.87 -32.46
CA LYS A 470 17.69 -15.53 -33.67
C LYS A 470 17.25 -14.15 -34.17
N TRP A 471 18.24 -13.36 -34.56
CA TRP A 471 18.13 -11.97 -35.00
C TRP A 471 18.62 -11.84 -36.44
#